data_AF-A0A7C3JJ53-F1
#
_entry.id   AF-A0A7C3JJ53-F1
#
_cell.length_a   1.000
_cell.length_b   1.000
_cell.length_c   1.000
_cell.angle_alpha   90.00
_cell.angle_beta   90.00
_cell.angle_gamma   90.00
#
_symmetry.space_group_name_H-M   'P 1'
#
loop_
_entity.id
_entity.type
_entity.pdbx_description
1 polymer ?
#
loop_
_entity_poly.entity_id
_entity_poly.type
_entity_poly.pdbx_seq_one_letter_code
_entity_poly.pdbx_strand_id
1 'polypeptide(L)' 'MPTDETRRLLKVFGVAVTAFEDAVDKAASADELKKAESEARTRLQEVSALIERLSDQKRR' A
#
# COMPACT_ATOMS: atom_id res chain seq x y z
N MET A 1 -9.61 -5.67 18.74
CA MET A 1 -9.24 -6.45 17.53
C MET A 1 -8.98 -5.49 16.38
N PRO A 2 -8.03 -5.77 15.46
CA PRO A 2 -7.94 -5.01 14.21
C PRO A 2 -9.27 -5.12 13.48
N THR A 3 -9.79 -4.00 12.97
CA THR A 3 -11.03 -4.03 12.18
C THR A 3 -10.78 -4.83 10.89
N ASP A 4 -11.85 -5.40 10.32
CA ASP A 4 -11.76 -6.08 9.03
C ASP A 4 -11.26 -5.14 7.93
N GLU A 5 -11.51 -3.83 8.07
CA GLU A 5 -11.02 -2.78 7.20
C GLU A 5 -9.49 -2.64 7.26
N THR A 6 -8.89 -2.62 8.46
CA THR A 6 -7.42 -2.60 8.60
C THR A 6 -6.77 -3.82 7.94
N ARG A 7 -7.35 -5.02 8.13
CA ARG A 7 -6.80 -6.23 7.51
C ARG A 7 -6.92 -6.20 5.99
N ARG A 8 -8.03 -5.70 5.45
CA ARG A 8 -8.23 -5.53 4.00
C ARG A 8 -7.21 -4.55 3.42
N LEU A 9 -7.01 -3.39 4.05
CA LEU A 9 -6.06 -2.38 3.59
C LEU A 9 -4.64 -2.93 3.52
N LEU A 10 -4.16 -3.56 4.59
CA LEU A 10 -2.81 -4.12 4.63
C LEU A 10 -2.62 -5.24 3.59
N LYS A 11 -3.65 -6.05 3.34
CA LYS A 11 -3.60 -7.08 2.30
C LYS A 11 -3.43 -6.47 0.91
N VAL A 12 -4.21 -5.44 0.58
CA VAL A 12 -4.12 -4.78 -0.74
C VAL A 12 -2.77 -4.07 -0.90
N PHE A 13 -2.28 -3.42 0.15
CA PHE A 13 -0.93 -2.83 0.15
C PHE A 13 0.15 -3.88 -0.11
N GLY A 14 0.11 -5.01 0.59
CA GLY A 14 1.05 -6.11 0.37
C GLY A 14 1.04 -6.61 -1.08
N VAL A 15 -0.14 -6.82 -1.66
CA VAL A 15 -0.28 -7.22 -3.07
C VAL A 15 0.33 -6.19 -4.03
N ALA A 16 0.10 -4.90 -3.79
CA ALA A 16 0.66 -3.83 -4.63
C ALA A 16 2.19 -3.78 -4.56
N VAL A 17 2.78 -3.97 -3.37
CA VAL A 17 4.24 -4.05 -3.20
C VAL A 17 4.81 -5.26 -3.93
N THR A 18 4.21 -6.44 -3.77
CA THR A 18 4.68 -7.65 -4.48
C THR A 18 4.52 -7.52 -5.99
N ALA A 19 3.49 -6.82 -6.48
CA ALA A 19 3.33 -6.57 -7.91
C ALA A 19 4.41 -5.64 -8.46
N PHE A 20 4.86 -4.66 -7.66
CA PHE A 20 5.97 -3.79 -8.02
C PHE A 20 7.31 -4.53 -7.97
N GLU A 21 7.55 -5.34 -6.95
CA GLU A 21 8.71 -6.23 -6.85
C GLU A 21 8.80 -7.15 -8.07
N ASP A 22 7.70 -7.83 -8.41
CA ASP A 22 7.58 -8.67 -9.61
C ASP A 22 7.92 -7.92 -10.90
N ALA A 23 7.46 -6.67 -11.03
CA ALA A 23 7.73 -5.84 -12.21
C ALA A 23 9.21 -5.46 -12.32
N VAL A 24 9.87 -5.18 -11.18
CA VAL A 24 11.31 -4.93 -11.11
C VAL A 24 12.09 -6.20 -11.47
N ASP A 25 11.76 -7.33 -10.85
CA ASP A 25 12.45 -8.60 -11.05
C ASP A 25 12.35 -9.11 -12.49
N LYS A 26 11.21 -8.88 -13.15
CA LYS A 26 10.98 -9.27 -14.55
C LYS A 26 11.53 -8.26 -15.56
N ALA A 27 12.20 -7.19 -15.11
CA ALA A 27 12.64 -6.09 -15.95
C ALA A 27 11.51 -5.59 -16.88
N ALA A 28 10.33 -5.37 -16.31
CA ALA A 28 9.14 -4.92 -17.03
C ALA A 28 9.39 -3.59 -17.75
N SER A 29 8.50 -3.24 -18.67
CA SER A 29 8.62 -1.96 -19.39
C SER A 29 8.56 -0.77 -18.44
N ALA A 30 9.12 0.36 -18.86
CA ALA A 30 9.13 1.59 -18.06
C ALA A 30 7.70 2.04 -17.65
N ASP A 31 6.72 1.84 -18.53
CA ASP A 31 5.32 2.16 -18.26
C ASP A 31 4.70 1.23 -17.21
N GLU A 32 5.00 -0.07 -17.29
CA GLU A 32 4.54 -1.06 -16.30
C GLU A 32 5.17 -0.82 -14.93
N LEU A 33 6.48 -0.54 -14.88
CA LEU A 33 7.18 -0.18 -13.65
C LEU A 33 6.57 1.08 -13.03
N LYS A 34 6.37 2.14 -13.81
CA LYS A 34 5.77 3.39 -13.33
C LYS A 34 4.35 3.17 -12.79
N LYS A 35 3.56 2.34 -13.46
CA LYS A 35 2.20 2.00 -13.01
C LYS A 35 2.22 1.23 -11.70
N ALA A 36 3.05 0.19 -11.60
CA ALA A 36 3.16 -0.63 -10.39
C ALA A 36 3.71 0.19 -9.20
N GLU A 37 4.71 1.03 -9.44
CA GLU A 37 5.24 1.97 -8.45
C GLU A 37 4.16 2.94 -7.97
N SER A 38 3.40 3.53 -8.89
CA SER A 38 2.32 4.45 -8.55
C SER A 38 1.27 3.78 -7.68
N GLU A 39 0.85 2.56 -8.00
CA GLU A 39 -0.12 1.82 -7.19
C GLU A 39 0.41 1.52 -5.79
N ALA A 40 1.66 1.05 -5.66
CA ALA A 40 2.30 0.80 -4.38
C ALA A 40 2.37 2.08 -3.52
N ARG A 41 2.72 3.22 -4.13
CA ARG A 41 2.74 4.53 -3.45
C ARG A 41 1.36 4.99 -3.00
N THR A 42 0.33 4.81 -3.83
CA THR A 42 -1.06 5.12 -3.45
C THR A 42 -1.50 4.30 -2.24
N ARG A 43 -1.21 3.00 -2.23
CA ARG A 43 -1.54 2.14 -1.08
C ARG A 43 -0.75 2.51 0.18
N LEU A 44 0.50 2.95 0.03
CA LEU A 44 1.28 3.47 1.16
C LEU A 44 0.62 4.72 1.77
N GLN A 45 0.11 5.64 0.95
CA GLN A 45 -0.60 6.83 1.44
C GLN A 45 -1.85 6.46 2.25
N GLU A 46 -2.62 5.46 1.82
CA GLU A 46 -3.79 4.97 2.55
C GLU A 46 -3.42 4.37 3.92
N VAL A 47 -2.31 3.62 3.98
CA VAL A 47 -1.77 3.07 5.23
C VAL A 47 -1.31 4.18 6.16
N SER A 48 -0.58 5.18 5.66
CA SER A 48 -0.17 6.35 6.43
C SER A 48 -1.37 7.09 7.00
N ALA A 49 -2.40 7.32 6.19
CA ALA A 49 -3.63 7.98 6.63
C ALA A 49 -4.37 7.18 7.71
N LEU A 50 -4.33 5.83 7.68
CA LEU A 50 -4.87 5.01 8.77
C LEU A 50 -4.08 5.23 10.07
N ILE A 51 -2.76 5.26 10.01
CA ILE A 51 -1.90 5.48 11.18
C ILE A 51 -2.17 6.87 11.79
N GLU A 52 -2.31 7.90 10.96
CA GLU A 52 -2.67 9.25 11.39
C GLU A 52 -4.01 9.26 12.13
N ARG A 53 -5.06 8.67 11.54
CA ARG A 53 -6.38 8.57 12.20
C ARG A 53 -6.32 7.84 13.54
N LEU A 54 -5.58 6.74 13.64
CA LEU A 54 -5.40 5.99 14.89
C LEU A 54 -4.62 6.79 15.94
N SER A 55 -3.63 7.57 15.50
CA SER A 55 -2.83 8.43 16.38
C SER A 55 -3.66 9.56 16.96
N ASP A 56 -4.54 10.16 16.15
CA ASP A 56 -5.46 11.20 16.59
C ASP A 56 -6.55 10.66 17.53
N GLN A 57 -7.04 9.44 17.30
CA GLN A 57 -7.96 8.77 18.23
C GLN A 57 -7.33 8.54 19.60
N LYS A 58 -6.03 8.22 19.67
CA LYS A 58 -5.32 8.04 20.94
C LYS A 58 -5.13 9.34 21.73
N ARG A 59 -5.11 10.49 21.04
CA ARG A 59 -4.90 11.82 21.65
C ARG A 59 -6.19 12.47 22.18
N ARG A 60 -7.35 11.88 21.89
CA ARG A 60 -8.66 12.29 22.40
C ARG A 60 -9.02 11.49 23.64
#